data_AF-A0A3P5Y7F0-F1
#
_entry.id   AF-A0A3P5Y7F0-F1
#
_cell.length_a   1.000
_cell.length_b   1.000
_cell.length_c   1.000
_cell.angle_alpha   90.00
_cell.angle_beta   90.00
_cell.angle_gamma   90.00
#
_symmetry.space_group_name_H-M   'P 1'
#
loop_
_entity.id
_entity.type
_entity.pdbx_description
1 polymer ?
#
loop_
_entity_poly.entity_id
_entity_poly.type
_entity_poly.pdbx_seq_one_letter_code
_entity_poly.pdbx_strand_id
1 'polypeptide(L)' 'MVSSHIFLFNLNPGCCSLTVVMCLLHFWEAQSVKKKGKLMGVHMLLLNEKIWLLFLP' A
#
# COMPACT_ATOMS: atom_id res chain seq x y z
N MET A 1 7.47 16.02 14.87
CA MET A 1 7.40 14.56 14.64
C MET A 1 8.26 14.25 13.45
N VAL A 2 9.34 13.47 13.63
CA VAL A 2 10.21 13.08 12.52
C VAL A 2 9.47 12.04 11.69
N SER A 3 9.13 12.38 10.45
CA SER A 3 8.53 11.45 9.50
C SER A 3 9.61 10.44 9.09
N SER A 4 9.70 9.34 9.81
CA SER A 4 10.52 8.19 9.40
C SER A 4 9.80 7.50 8.25
N HIS A 5 10.18 7.80 7.01
CA HIS A 5 9.70 7.10 5.83
C HIS A 5 10.20 5.64 5.89
N ILE A 6 9.30 4.72 6.25
CA ILE A 6 9.61 3.29 6.33
C ILE A 6 9.42 2.67 4.94
N PHE A 7 10.43 1.90 4.49
CA PHE A 7 10.31 1.14 3.25
C PHE A 7 9.32 -0.01 3.38
N LEU A 8 8.56 -0.25 2.32
CA LEU A 8 7.58 -1.35 2.25
C LEU A 8 8.19 -2.72 2.55
N PHE A 9 9.44 -2.96 2.16
CA PHE A 9 10.13 -4.23 2.42
C PHE A 9 10.48 -4.43 3.91
N ASN A 10 10.48 -3.37 4.72
CA ASN A 10 10.70 -3.43 6.17
C ASN A 10 9.40 -3.65 6.96
N LEU A 11 8.26 -3.86 6.27
CA LEU A 11 7.00 -4.16 6.95
C LEU A 11 7.00 -5.60 7.44
N ASN A 12 6.83 -5.77 8.75
CA ASN A 12 6.60 -7.09 9.32
C ASN A 12 5.19 -7.58 8.94
N PRO A 13 5.02 -8.86 8.59
CA PRO A 13 3.70 -9.43 8.36
C PRO A 13 2.88 -9.39 9.66
N GLY A 14 1.60 -9.00 9.56
CA GLY A 14 0.68 -8.94 10.69
C GLY A 14 0.05 -7.56 10.90
N CYS A 15 -0.56 -7.35 12.06
CA CYS A 15 -1.17 -6.08 12.41
C CYS A 15 -0.10 -5.09 12.90
N CYS A 16 0.08 -4.00 12.16
CA CYS A 16 0.95 -2.89 12.54
C CYS A 16 0.26 -1.56 12.24
N SER A 17 0.61 -0.51 13.00
CA SER A 17 0.15 0.86 12.74
C SER A 17 1.35 1.67 12.28
N LEU A 18 1.47 1.86 10.97
CA LEU A 18 2.59 2.54 10.33
C LEU A 18 2.06 3.55 9.32
N THR A 19 2.75 4.69 9.22
CA THR A 19 2.47 5.72 8.21
C THR A 19 3.53 5.65 7.12
N VAL A 20 3.08 5.56 5.88
CA VAL A 20 3.93 5.41 4.69
C VAL A 20 3.38 6.30 3.57
N VAL A 21 4.28 6.92 2.81
CA VAL A 21 3.93 7.75 1.64
C VAL A 21 4.30 6.97 0.39
N MET A 22 3.36 6.81 -0.55
CA MET A 22 3.54 6.03 -1.78
C MET A 22 2.73 6.60 -2.94
N CYS A 23 3.15 6.31 -4.17
CA CYS A 23 2.40 6.64 -5.37
C CYS A 23 1.35 5.57 -5.64
N LEU A 24 0.08 5.96 -5.74
CA LEU A 24 -0.99 5.05 -6.19
C LEU A 24 -0.93 4.91 -7.71
N LEU A 25 -0.65 3.70 -8.21
CA LEU A 25 -0.60 3.42 -9.65
C LEU A 25 -1.97 3.02 -10.19
N HIS A 26 -2.68 2.16 -9.46
CA HIS A 26 -3.96 1.61 -9.92
C HIS A 26 -4.81 1.19 -8.73
N PHE A 27 -6.13 1.31 -8.86
CA PHE A 27 -7.07 0.74 -7.91
C PHE A 27 -8.14 -0.04 -8.67
N TRP A 28 -8.58 -1.16 -8.09
CA TRP A 28 -9.65 -1.97 -8.64
C TRP A 28 -11.00 -1.57 -8.05
N GLU A 29 -12.08 -1.99 -8.69
CA GLU A 29 -13.42 -1.81 -8.15
C GLU A 29 -13.57 -2.47 -6.77
N ALA A 30 -14.35 -1.82 -5.90
CA ALA A 30 -14.58 -2.29 -4.54
C ALA A 30 -15.41 -3.59 -4.54
N GLN A 31 -14.89 -4.64 -3.91
CA GLN A 31 -15.55 -5.94 -3.85
C GLN A 31 -15.98 -6.27 -2.43
N SER A 32 -17.09 -7.00 -2.31
CA SER A 32 -17.53 -7.52 -1.01
C SER A 32 -16.58 -8.63 -0.55
N VAL A 33 -15.83 -8.38 0.54
CA VAL A 33 -14.81 -9.31 1.05
C VAL A 33 -15.44 -10.39 1.95
N LYS A 34 -16.69 -10.21 2.40
CA LYS A 34 -17.41 -11.17 3.24
C LYS A 34 -18.78 -11.53 2.68
N LYS A 35 -19.07 -12.84 2.63
CA LYS A 35 -20.35 -13.42 2.16
C LYS A 35 -21.60 -12.96 2.94
N LYS A 36 -21.46 -12.25 4.06
CA LYS A 36 -22.58 -11.74 4.90
C LYS A 36 -22.75 -10.22 4.89
N GLY A 37 -22.10 -9.51 3.96
CA GLY A 37 -22.40 -8.12 3.65
C GLY A 37 -22.19 -7.14 4.81
N LYS A 38 -20.97 -6.60 4.91
CA LYS A 38 -20.71 -5.28 5.55
C LYS A 38 -19.33 -4.71 5.23
N LEU A 39 -18.40 -5.55 4.75
CA LEU A 39 -17.04 -5.13 4.43
C LEU A 39 -16.83 -5.15 2.92
N MET A 40 -16.64 -3.96 2.36
CA MET A 40 -16.11 -3.77 1.02
C MET A 40 -14.60 -3.56 1.13
N GLY A 41 -13.86 -4.17 0.22
CA GLY A 41 -12.42 -4.04 0.10
C GLY A 41 -12.06 -3.54 -1.28
N VAL A 42 -10.97 -2.78 -1.36
CA VAL A 42 -10.40 -2.28 -2.61
C VAL A 42 -9.01 -2.87 -2.73
N HIS A 43 -8.69 -3.41 -3.90
CA HIS A 43 -7.32 -3.77 -4.24
C HIS A 43 -6.61 -2.54 -4.80
N MET A 44 -5.47 -2.17 -4.21
CA MET A 44 -4.66 -1.03 -4.64
C MET A 44 -3.25 -1.50 -5.00
N LEU A 45 -2.73 -0.98 -6.12
CA LEU A 45 -1.34 -1.13 -6.53
C LEU A 45 -0.59 0.16 -6.18
N LEU A 46 0.35 0.06 -5.25
CA LEU A 46 1.16 1.18 -4.77
C LEU A 46 2.61 1.01 -5.24
N LEU A 47 3.23 2.11 -5.65
CA LEU A 47 4.64 2.19 -6.03
C LEU A 47 5.42 2.97 -4.97
N ASN A 48 6.55 2.42 -4.58
CA ASN A 48 7.50 3.07 -3.70
C ASN A 48 8.45 3.96 -4.53
N GLU A 49 8.60 5.23 -4.15
CA GLU A 49 9.36 6.25 -4.89
C GLU A 49 10.80 5.84 -5.23
N LYS A 50 11.45 5.01 -4.40
CA LYS A 50 12.81 4.53 -4.69
C LYS A 50 12.94 3.63 -5.93
N ILE A 51 11.84 3.07 -6.43
CA ILE A 51 11.85 2.22 -7.63
C ILE A 51 12.08 3.06 -8.90
N TRP A 52 11.81 4.36 -8.88
CA TRP A 52 12.10 5.25 -10.02
C TRP A 52 13.57 5.27 -10.42
N LEU A 53 14.50 5.07 -9.47
CA LEU A 53 15.94 5.04 -9.74
C LEU A 53 16.42 3.76 -10.44
N LEU A 54 15.61 2.69 -10.48
CA LEU A 54 15.94 1.43 -11.16
C LEU A 54 15.37 1.35 -12.59
N PHE A 55 14.55 2.32 -13.00
CA PHE A 55 13.89 2.36 -14.31
C PHE A 55 14.35 3.54 -15.19
N LEU A 56 15.37 4.30 -14.77
CA LEU A 56 16.05 5.25 -15.66
C LEU A 56 17.16 4.50 -16.44
N PRO A 57 17.17 4.58 -17.78
CA PRO A 57 18.21 3.98 -18.63
C PRO A 57 19.58 4.62 -18.42
#